data_AF-A0A3D3YUW9-F1
#
_entry.id   AF-A0A3D3YUW9-F1
#
_cell.length_a   1.000
_cell.length_b   1.000
_cell.length_c   1.000
_cell.angle_alpha   90.00
_cell.angle_beta   90.00
_cell.angle_gamma   90.00
#
_symmetry.space_group_name_H-M   'P 1'
#
loop_
_entity.id
_entity.type
_entity.pdbx_description
1 polymer ?
#
loop_
_entity_poly.entity_id
_entity_poly.type
_entity_poly.pdbx_seq_one_letter_code
_entity_poly.pdbx_strand_id
1 'polypeptide(L)'
;MLGFKKVGEIPGRMAFFTATGANHHDLAVMSVGADAPTPPPNAVGLYHVAIRLPSDEHVRKAYHALVEAGARIEGSSDHGVSHSLYLRDPDGIELELYADVPGWQETGGEVSTIRPWDPR
;
A
#
# COMPACT_ATOMS: atom_id res chain seq x y z
N MET A 1 -6.09 0.63 9.47
CA MET A 1 -4.65 0.52 9.76
C MET A 1 -3.79 1.45 8.90
N LEU A 2 -4.17 1.75 7.65
CA LEU A 2 -3.39 2.62 6.75
C LEU A 2 -3.70 4.14 6.85
N GLY A 3 -4.30 4.61 7.95
CA GLY A 3 -4.62 6.03 8.15
C GLY A 3 -5.82 6.59 7.35
N PHE A 4 -6.32 5.85 6.35
CA PHE A 4 -7.53 6.20 5.62
C PHE A 4 -8.75 6.34 6.53
N LYS A 5 -9.56 7.38 6.29
CA LYS A 5 -10.81 7.65 7.02
C LYS A 5 -12.01 7.28 6.17
N LYS A 6 -12.96 6.54 6.73
CA LYS A 6 -14.23 6.23 6.06
C LYS A 6 -15.07 7.50 5.94
N VAL A 7 -15.56 7.78 4.74
CA VAL A 7 -16.31 9.00 4.39
C VAL A 7 -17.70 8.70 3.82
N GLY A 8 -17.92 7.46 3.39
CA GLY A 8 -19.21 7.01 2.92
C GLY A 8 -19.31 5.49 2.94
N GLU A 9 -20.54 4.99 2.87
CA GLU A 9 -20.83 3.56 2.85
C GLU A 9 -22.16 3.31 2.14
N ILE A 10 -22.20 2.22 1.38
CA ILE A 10 -23.43 1.54 0.97
C ILE A 10 -23.48 0.26 1.83
N PRO A 11 -24.34 0.20 2.87
CA PRO A 11 -24.30 -0.87 3.87
C PRO A 11 -24.29 -2.26 3.25
N GLY A 12 -23.33 -3.09 3.69
CA GLY A 12 -23.17 -4.47 3.23
C GLY A 12 -22.62 -4.63 1.80
N ARG A 13 -22.32 -3.53 1.09
CA ARG A 13 -21.86 -3.58 -0.31
C ARG A 13 -20.56 -2.83 -0.55
N MET A 14 -20.45 -1.57 -0.15
CA MET A 14 -19.28 -0.74 -0.45
C MET A 14 -18.92 0.19 0.69
N ALA A 15 -17.63 0.45 0.89
CA ALA A 15 -17.13 1.50 1.78
C ALA A 15 -16.14 2.40 1.02
N PHE A 16 -16.22 3.70 1.29
CA PHE A 16 -15.41 4.72 0.64
C PHE A 16 -14.51 5.39 1.67
N PHE A 17 -13.26 5.62 1.31
CA PHE A 17 -12.23 6.13 2.20
C PHE A 17 -11.41 7.25 1.56
N THR A 18 -10.98 8.21 2.36
CA THR A 18 -10.03 9.25 1.95
C THR A 18 -8.75 9.21 2.79
N ALA A 19 -7.63 9.50 2.15
CA ALA A 19 -6.33 9.68 2.78
C ALA A 19 -6.18 11.09 3.39
N THR A 20 -6.63 12.13 2.68
CA THR A 20 -6.39 13.53 3.05
C THR A 20 -7.65 14.33 3.35
N GLY A 21 -8.80 13.93 2.81
CA GLY A 21 -10.03 14.71 2.83
C GLY A 21 -10.12 15.80 1.77
N ALA A 22 -9.14 15.90 0.85
CA ALA A 22 -9.14 16.88 -0.24
C ALA A 22 -10.14 16.55 -1.37
N ASN A 23 -10.59 15.30 -1.43
CA ASN A 23 -11.54 14.73 -2.39
C ASN A 23 -12.53 13.81 -1.67
N HIS A 24 -13.64 13.46 -2.34
CA HIS A 24 -14.67 12.61 -1.72
C HIS A 24 -14.14 11.23 -1.33
N HIS A 25 -13.30 10.57 -2.14
CA HIS A 25 -12.65 9.31 -1.79
C HIS A 25 -11.42 9.05 -2.66
N ASP A 26 -10.44 8.38 -2.07
CA ASP A 26 -9.20 7.90 -2.69
C ASP A 26 -9.22 6.38 -2.89
N LEU A 27 -9.92 5.66 -2.00
CA LEU A 27 -10.08 4.20 -2.03
C LEU A 27 -11.56 3.84 -1.84
N ALA A 28 -12.06 2.92 -2.65
CA ALA A 28 -13.36 2.30 -2.46
C ALA A 28 -13.18 0.78 -2.44
N VAL A 29 -13.80 0.12 -1.46
CA VAL A 29 -13.80 -1.35 -1.35
C VAL A 29 -15.23 -1.83 -1.53
N MET A 30 -15.41 -2.87 -2.34
CA MET A 30 -16.71 -3.46 -2.64
C MET A 30 -16.71 -4.96 -2.34
N SER A 31 -17.73 -5.43 -1.64
CA SER A 31 -18.01 -6.86 -1.52
C SER A 31 -18.56 -7.39 -2.85
N VAL A 32 -17.97 -8.49 -3.33
CA VAL A 32 -18.38 -9.20 -4.55
C VAL A 32 -19.13 -10.50 -4.25
N GLY A 33 -19.47 -10.74 -2.98
CA GLY A 33 -20.13 -11.96 -2.51
C GLY A 33 -19.13 -12.97 -1.89
N ALA A 34 -19.61 -13.77 -0.93
CA ALA A 34 -18.77 -14.71 -0.18
C ALA A 34 -18.21 -15.85 -1.04
N ASP A 35 -18.88 -16.19 -2.15
CA ASP A 35 -18.50 -17.26 -3.06
C ASP A 35 -17.75 -16.76 -4.31
N ALA A 36 -17.38 -15.47 -4.33
CA ALA A 36 -16.63 -14.92 -5.45
C ALA A 36 -15.24 -15.59 -5.53
N PRO A 37 -14.83 -16.09 -6.71
CA PRO A 37 -13.56 -16.78 -6.83
C PRO A 37 -12.38 -15.81 -6.74
N THR A 38 -11.31 -16.21 -6.06
CA THR A 38 -10.02 -15.52 -6.15
C THR A 38 -9.46 -15.64 -7.57
N PRO A 39 -8.94 -14.55 -8.17
CA PRO A 39 -8.26 -14.63 -9.45
C PRO A 39 -7.06 -15.60 -9.40
N PRO A 40 -6.82 -16.41 -10.45
CA PRO A 40 -5.64 -17.27 -10.51
C PRO A 40 -4.33 -16.47 -10.44
N PRO A 41 -3.26 -17.01 -9.82
CA PRO A 41 -1.94 -16.41 -9.90
C PRO A 41 -1.53 -16.24 -11.37
N ASN A 42 -1.18 -15.02 -11.78
CA ASN A 42 -0.83 -14.62 -13.16
C ASN A 42 -1.99 -14.45 -14.15
N ALA A 43 -3.25 -14.37 -13.69
CA ALA A 43 -4.32 -13.88 -14.54
C ALA A 43 -4.13 -12.37 -14.86
N VAL A 44 -4.67 -11.91 -15.98
CA VAL A 44 -4.75 -10.47 -16.26
C VAL A 44 -5.55 -9.78 -15.16
N GLY A 45 -4.97 -8.75 -14.54
CA GLY A 45 -5.58 -8.05 -13.41
C GLY A 45 -4.63 -7.02 -12.79
N LEU A 46 -4.95 -6.62 -11.56
CA LEU A 46 -4.11 -5.74 -10.76
C LEU A 46 -2.95 -6.54 -10.16
N TYR A 47 -1.72 -6.07 -10.35
CA TYR A 47 -0.53 -6.68 -9.74
C TYR A 47 -0.37 -6.26 -8.27
N HIS A 48 -0.24 -4.96 -8.00
CA HIS A 48 -0.26 -4.38 -6.65
C HIS A 48 -0.77 -2.93 -6.66
N VAL A 49 -1.02 -2.36 -5.49
CA VAL A 49 -1.28 -0.93 -5.29
C VAL A 49 -0.17 -0.29 -4.46
N ALA A 50 0.45 0.77 -4.98
CA ALA A 50 1.44 1.55 -4.25
C ALA A 50 0.82 2.81 -3.66
N ILE A 51 0.99 3.01 -2.35
CA ILE A 51 0.48 4.14 -1.57
C ILE A 51 1.66 4.93 -1.04
N ARG A 52 1.76 6.17 -1.49
CA ARG A 52 2.83 7.08 -1.08
C ARG A 52 2.57 7.66 0.31
N LEU A 53 3.57 7.55 1.16
CA LEU A 53 3.64 8.20 2.47
C LEU A 53 4.52 9.46 2.41
N PRO A 54 4.36 10.40 3.37
CA PRO A 54 5.04 11.69 3.28
C PRO A 54 6.58 11.63 3.35
N SER A 55 7.16 10.64 4.04
CA SER A 55 8.61 10.50 4.20
C SER A 55 9.02 9.09 4.64
N ASP A 56 10.31 8.80 4.59
CA ASP A 56 10.91 7.55 5.10
C ASP A 56 10.49 7.23 6.55
N GLU A 57 10.48 8.26 7.40
CA GLU A 57 10.04 8.11 8.79
C GLU A 57 8.58 7.62 8.90
N HIS A 58 7.72 8.03 7.96
CA HIS A 58 6.33 7.55 7.92
C HIS A 58 6.25 6.09 7.46
N VAL A 59 7.14 5.64 6.57
CA VAL A 59 7.26 4.23 6.20
C VAL A 59 7.68 3.40 7.41
N ARG A 60 8.69 3.86 8.18
CA ARG A 60 9.11 3.19 9.43
C ARG A 60 8.01 3.17 10.49
N LYS A 61 7.28 4.27 10.68
CA LYS A 61 6.11 4.30 11.56
C LYS A 61 5.03 3.31 11.13
N ALA A 62 4.77 3.22 9.82
CA ALA A 62 3.84 2.25 9.27
C ALA A 62 4.31 0.82 9.53
N TYR A 63 5.60 0.52 9.37
CA TYR A 63 6.18 -0.79 9.71
C TYR A 63 5.86 -1.19 11.15
N HIS A 64 6.16 -0.33 12.12
CA HIS A 64 5.90 -0.65 13.54
C HIS A 64 4.41 -0.82 13.83
N ALA A 65 3.56 0.07 13.31
CA ALA A 65 2.12 -0.05 13.47
C ALA A 65 1.55 -1.34 12.85
N LEU A 66 2.10 -1.76 11.70
CA LEU A 66 1.75 -3.00 11.04
C LEU A 66 2.12 -4.23 11.87
N VAL A 67 3.34 -4.26 12.39
CA VAL A 67 3.84 -5.33 13.27
C VAL A 67 3.03 -5.40 14.57
N GLU A 68 2.75 -4.27 15.20
CA GLU A 68 2.00 -4.20 16.47
C GLU A 68 0.58 -4.78 16.33
N ALA A 69 -0.08 -4.53 15.20
CA ALA A 69 -1.39 -5.10 14.93
C ALA A 69 -1.35 -6.46 14.21
N GLY A 70 -0.18 -7.13 14.20
CA GLY A 70 -0.03 -8.52 13.75
C GLY A 70 -0.09 -8.73 12.24
N ALA A 71 0.07 -7.67 11.45
CA ALA A 71 0.14 -7.79 10.01
C ALA A 71 1.47 -8.45 9.58
N ARG A 72 1.41 -9.33 8.58
CA ARG A 72 2.59 -9.96 7.99
C ARG A 72 3.19 -9.02 6.95
N ILE A 73 4.39 -8.52 7.23
CA ILE A 73 5.23 -7.85 6.24
C ILE A 73 5.89 -8.92 5.36
N GLU A 74 5.75 -8.79 4.05
CA GLU A 74 6.34 -9.73 3.07
C GLU A 74 7.76 -9.31 2.66
N GLY A 75 8.07 -8.02 2.69
CA GLY A 75 9.40 -7.53 2.36
C GLY A 75 9.55 -6.01 2.48
N SER A 76 10.79 -5.56 2.30
CA SER A 76 11.17 -4.16 2.26
C SER A 76 12.33 -3.96 1.29
N SER A 77 12.29 -2.88 0.53
CA SER A 77 13.25 -2.63 -0.56
C SER A 77 13.64 -1.16 -0.65
N ASP A 78 14.88 -0.93 -1.04
CA ASP A 78 15.39 0.36 -1.50
C ASP A 78 15.55 0.30 -3.01
N HIS A 79 14.75 1.12 -3.70
CA HIS A 79 14.68 1.23 -5.15
C HIS A 79 15.62 2.29 -5.73
N GLY A 80 16.44 2.94 -4.89
CA GLY A 80 17.22 4.13 -5.20
C GLY A 80 16.36 5.41 -5.24
N VAL A 81 15.15 5.31 -5.79
CA VAL A 81 14.19 6.42 -5.91
C VAL A 81 13.13 6.43 -4.80
N SER A 82 12.90 5.27 -4.17
CA SER A 82 11.94 5.11 -3.08
C SER A 82 12.40 4.04 -2.08
N HIS A 83 11.92 4.16 -0.86
CA HIS A 83 11.97 3.07 0.13
C HIS A 83 10.56 2.53 0.34
N SER A 84 10.43 1.21 0.29
CA SER A 84 9.14 0.53 0.19
C SER A 84 8.98 -0.59 1.21
N LEU A 85 7.74 -0.78 1.67
CA LEU A 85 7.26 -1.91 2.47
C LEU A 85 6.18 -2.66 1.70
N TYR A 86 6.25 -3.98 1.68
CA TYR A 86 5.28 -4.85 1.00
C TYR A 86 4.51 -5.70 2.01
N LEU A 87 3.20 -5.77 1.81
CA LEU A 87 2.28 -6.61 2.57
C LEU A 87 1.10 -7.01 1.69
N ARG A 88 0.28 -7.95 2.15
CA ARG A 88 -1.01 -8.27 1.52
C ARG A 88 -2.17 -7.81 2.39
N ASP A 89 -3.22 -7.35 1.74
CA ASP A 89 -4.51 -7.18 2.39
C ASP A 89 -5.20 -8.54 2.65
N PRO A 90 -6.34 -8.57 3.36
CA PRO A 90 -7.06 -9.82 3.63
C PRO A 90 -7.55 -10.59 2.39
N ASP A 91 -7.70 -9.93 1.24
CA ASP A 91 -8.11 -10.53 -0.03
C ASP A 91 -6.90 -10.99 -0.88
N GLY A 92 -5.68 -10.79 -0.38
CA GLY A 92 -4.43 -11.22 -1.01
C GLY A 92 -3.84 -10.20 -1.99
N ILE A 93 -4.44 -9.02 -2.13
CA ILE A 93 -3.92 -7.93 -2.97
C ILE A 93 -2.63 -7.41 -2.32
N GLU A 94 -1.56 -7.36 -3.11
CA GLU A 94 -0.30 -6.79 -2.66
C GLU A 94 -0.41 -5.26 -2.56
N LEU A 95 0.00 -4.75 -1.41
CA LEU A 95 0.10 -3.33 -1.12
C LEU A 95 1.57 -2.98 -0.93
N GLU A 96 1.96 -1.86 -1.52
CA GLU A 96 3.24 -1.20 -1.29
C GLU A 96 3.00 0.10 -0.54
N LEU A 97 3.64 0.27 0.62
CA LEU A 97 3.73 1.55 1.31
C LEU A 97 5.13 2.11 1.08
N TYR A 98 5.23 3.25 0.41
CA TYR A 98 6.53 3.79 0.02
C TYR A 98 6.68 5.27 0.31
N ALA A 99 7.91 5.74 0.38
CA ALA A 99 8.23 7.16 0.34
C ALA A 99 9.31 7.43 -0.70
N ASP A 100 9.22 8.59 -1.35
CA ASP A 100 10.24 9.07 -2.28
C ASP A 100 11.54 9.37 -1.53
N VAL A 101 12.68 8.99 -2.10
CA VAL A 101 14.00 9.38 -1.60
C VAL A 101 14.28 10.82 -2.06
N PRO A 102 14.69 11.76 -1.17
CA PRO A 102 15.00 13.12 -1.58
C PRO A 102 16.04 13.19 -2.71
N GLY A 103 15.76 13.98 -3.75
CA GLY A 103 16.66 14.14 -4.90
C GLY A 103 16.58 13.02 -5.94
N TRP A 104 15.64 12.07 -5.83
CA TRP A 104 15.47 10.99 -6.81
C TRP A 104 15.31 11.48 -8.26
N GLN A 105 14.83 12.71 -8.47
CA GLN A 105 14.69 13.30 -9.80
C GLN A 105 16.06 13.50 -10.47
N GLU A 106 17.12 13.69 -9.68
CA GLU A 106 18.49 13.88 -10.17
C GLU A 106 19.12 12.56 -10.65
N THR A 107 18.58 11.41 -10.23
CA THR A 107 19.06 10.09 -10.62
C THR A 107 18.35 9.54 -11.87
N GLY A 108 17.56 10.37 -12.57
CA GLY A 108 16.82 9.97 -13.77
C GLY A 108 15.52 9.20 -13.49
N GLY A 109 15.15 8.99 -12.22
CA GLY A 109 13.89 8.34 -11.85
C GLY A 109 13.78 6.85 -12.17
N GLU A 110 14.89 6.18 -12.48
CA GLU A 110 14.87 4.75 -12.77
C GLU A 110 14.70 3.91 -11.49
N VAL A 111 13.64 3.09 -11.48
CA VAL A 111 13.44 2.00 -10.53
C VAL A 111 14.26 0.80 -11.03
N SER A 112 15.59 0.85 -10.85
CA SER A 112 16.50 -0.15 -11.45
C SER A 112 17.29 -0.96 -10.44
N THR A 113 17.28 -0.57 -9.16
CA THR A 113 18.07 -1.24 -8.13
C THR A 113 17.17 -1.74 -7.02
N ILE A 114 17.07 -3.05 -6.79
CA ILE A 114 16.36 -3.59 -5.60
C ILE A 114 17.43 -3.96 -4.57
N ARG A 115 17.70 -3.06 -3.63
CA ARG A 115 18.58 -3.35 -2.49
C ARG A 115 17.75 -3.72 -1.26
N PRO A 116 18.28 -4.57 -0.36
CA PRO A 116 17.67 -4.73 0.96
C PRO A 116 17.63 -3.39 1.69
N TRP A 117 16.48 -3.06 2.28
CA TRP A 117 16.30 -1.89 3.12
C TRP A 117 15.75 -2.32 4.47
N ASP A 118 16.33 -1.83 5.58
CA ASP A 118 15.87 -2.16 6.93
C ASP A 118 14.91 -1.07 7.47
N PRO A 119 13.61 -1.39 7.63
CA PRO A 119 12.61 -0.46 8.14
C PRO A 119 12.53 -0.39 9.68
N ARG A 120 13.26 -1.26 10.39
CA ARG A 120 13.24 -1.33 11.87
C ARG A 120 13.98 -0.18 12.54
#